data_AF-A0A9P0AJI4-F1
#
_entry.id   AF-A0A9P0AJI4-F1
#
_cell.length_a   1.000
_cell.length_b   1.000
_cell.length_c   1.000
_cell.angle_alpha   90.00
_cell.angle_beta   90.00
_cell.angle_gamma   90.00
#
_symmetry.space_group_name_H-M   'P 1'
#
loop_
_entity.id
_entity.type
_entity.pdbx_description
1 polymer ?
#
loop_
_entity_poly.entity_id
_entity_poly.type
_entity_poly.pdbx_seq_one_letter_code
_entity_poly.pdbx_strand_id
1 'polypeptide(L)'
;MILITHLLLYLLNLTNSSCSESRQTDAPGDYVLCRWCGSDLSPASYIINFRSPTAINSRNQTIFGLQQVFVQSLENPLHIRFETITVSTAHCIGKGDWQSDYSWFPGYSWKPCVCARCGRHLGWMFEPLSSANIERIYPSSDGFYALILDNLISEFYSDSLLIKPKVTFR
;
A
#
# COMPACT_ATOMS: atom_id res chain seq x y z
N MET A 1 1.78 -26.98 -50.82
CA MET A 1 1.87 -28.02 -49.78
C MET A 1 2.71 -27.61 -48.56
N ILE A 2 3.73 -26.75 -48.70
CA ILE A 2 4.60 -26.34 -47.57
C ILE A 2 3.94 -25.29 -46.64
N LEU A 3 3.04 -24.42 -47.13
CA LEU A 3 2.35 -23.45 -46.26
C LEU A 3 1.32 -24.10 -45.30
N ILE A 4 0.71 -25.22 -45.68
CA ILE A 4 -0.31 -25.90 -44.87
C ILE A 4 0.34 -26.63 -43.67
N THR A 5 1.55 -27.16 -43.86
CA THR A 5 2.30 -27.84 -42.79
C THR A 5 2.79 -26.87 -41.71
N HIS A 6 3.15 -25.63 -42.06
CA HIS A 6 3.53 -24.61 -41.07
C HIS A 6 2.33 -24.08 -40.28
N LEU A 7 1.16 -23.97 -40.90
CA LEU A 7 -0.07 -23.58 -40.20
C LEU A 7 -0.53 -24.65 -39.20
N LEU A 8 -0.41 -25.94 -39.56
CA LEU A 8 -0.71 -27.06 -38.67
C LEU A 8 0.27 -27.14 -37.48
N LEU A 9 1.57 -26.89 -37.69
CA LEU A 9 2.55 -26.82 -36.60
C LEU A 9 2.30 -25.64 -35.66
N TYR A 10 1.83 -24.50 -36.17
CA TYR A 10 1.48 -23.35 -35.33
C TYR A 10 0.23 -23.61 -34.48
N LEU A 11 -0.78 -24.28 -35.04
CA LEU A 11 -2.01 -24.65 -34.33
C LEU A 11 -1.78 -25.74 -33.26
N LEU A 12 -0.86 -26.68 -33.51
CA LEU A 12 -0.48 -27.71 -32.53
C LEU A 12 0.36 -27.15 -31.36
N ASN A 13 1.03 -26.01 -31.55
CA ASN A 13 1.71 -25.27 -30.48
C ASN A 13 0.76 -24.40 -29.62
N LEU A 14 -0.48 -24.18 -30.06
CA LEU A 14 -1.50 -23.46 -29.27
C LEU A 14 -2.28 -24.37 -28.31
N THR A 15 -2.16 -25.69 -28.43
CA THR A 15 -2.86 -26.67 -27.56
C THR A 15 -2.01 -27.24 -26.44
N ASN A 16 -0.72 -26.89 -26.36
CA ASN A 16 0.17 -27.30 -25.26
C ASN A 16 0.29 -26.24 -24.15
N SER A 17 -0.85 -25.62 -23.82
CA SER A 17 -1.00 -24.92 -22.55
C SER A 17 -1.61 -25.89 -21.53
N SER A 18 -0.80 -26.79 -20.98
CA SER A 18 -1.12 -27.40 -19.68
C SER A 18 -0.45 -26.57 -18.59
N CYS A 19 -0.98 -25.37 -18.37
CA CYS A 19 -0.72 -24.67 -17.12
C CYS A 19 -1.43 -25.49 -16.03
N SER A 20 -0.66 -26.21 -15.21
CA SER A 20 -1.19 -26.77 -13.98
C SER A 20 -1.67 -25.58 -13.14
N GLU A 21 -2.97 -25.32 -13.17
CA GLU A 21 -3.68 -24.51 -12.18
C GLU A 21 -3.52 -25.21 -10.82
N SER A 22 -2.36 -25.03 -10.18
CA SER A 22 -2.33 -25.07 -8.73
C SER A 22 -3.14 -23.85 -8.29
N ARG A 23 -4.44 -24.06 -8.05
CA ARG A 23 -5.21 -23.18 -7.18
C ARG A 23 -4.60 -23.31 -5.79
N GLN A 24 -3.47 -22.63 -5.60
CA GLN A 24 -3.15 -22.05 -4.32
C GLN A 24 -4.37 -21.18 -4.01
N THR A 25 -5.17 -21.63 -3.07
CA THR A 25 -6.11 -20.75 -2.42
C THR A 25 -5.23 -19.78 -1.64
N ASP A 26 -4.78 -18.72 -2.32
CA ASP A 26 -4.25 -17.54 -1.65
C ASP A 26 -5.30 -17.18 -0.62
N ALA A 27 -5.00 -17.40 0.65
CA ALA A 27 -5.78 -16.79 1.70
C ALA A 27 -5.84 -15.30 1.34
N PRO A 28 -7.04 -14.69 1.28
CA PRO A 28 -7.17 -13.32 0.84
C PRO A 28 -6.15 -12.48 1.61
N GLY A 29 -5.23 -11.80 0.92
CA GLY A 29 -4.24 -10.97 1.59
C GLY A 29 -4.97 -9.93 2.43
N ASP A 30 -4.49 -9.68 3.65
CA ASP A 30 -5.10 -8.66 4.53
C ASP A 30 -5.14 -7.30 3.82
N TYR A 31 -6.06 -6.44 4.25
CA TYR A 31 -6.20 -5.10 3.70
C TYR A 31 -5.92 -4.04 4.76
N VAL A 32 -5.24 -2.97 4.36
CA VAL A 32 -5.04 -1.78 5.18
C VAL A 32 -6.23 -0.87 4.99
N LEU A 33 -7.01 -0.69 6.05
CA LEU A 33 -8.19 0.18 6.06
C LEU A 33 -7.91 1.47 6.83
N CYS A 34 -8.67 2.52 6.52
CA CYS A 34 -8.74 3.70 7.36
C CYS A 34 -9.43 3.36 8.69
N ARG A 35 -8.73 3.51 9.81
CA ARG A 35 -9.28 3.22 11.15
C ARG A 35 -10.58 4.00 11.45
N TRP A 36 -10.72 5.18 10.89
CA TRP A 36 -11.79 6.12 11.24
C TRP A 36 -13.11 5.86 10.51
N CYS A 37 -13.06 5.25 9.32
CA CYS A 37 -14.27 5.06 8.50
C CYS A 37 -14.34 3.71 7.79
N GLY A 38 -13.30 2.88 7.89
CA GLY A 38 -13.22 1.57 7.26
C GLY A 38 -13.05 1.60 5.74
N SER A 39 -12.67 2.74 5.13
CA SER A 39 -12.37 2.75 3.69
C SER A 39 -11.06 2.03 3.39
N ASP A 40 -11.06 1.24 2.33
CA ASP A 40 -9.91 0.57 1.73
C ASP A 40 -8.81 1.58 1.35
N LEU A 41 -7.60 1.39 1.88
CA LEU A 41 -6.45 2.23 1.56
C LEU A 41 -5.46 1.49 0.67
N SER A 42 -5.07 0.28 1.03
CA SER A 42 -4.08 -0.50 0.27
C SER A 42 -4.17 -1.98 0.62
N PRO A 43 -3.95 -2.89 -0.33
CA PRO A 43 -3.59 -4.27 0.01
C PRO A 43 -2.38 -4.29 0.93
N ALA A 44 -2.34 -5.18 1.91
CA ALA A 44 -1.17 -5.32 2.80
C ALA A 44 0.10 -5.69 2.02
N SER A 45 -0.03 -6.43 0.91
CA SER A 45 1.08 -6.82 0.04
C SER A 45 1.86 -5.64 -0.59
N TYR A 46 1.30 -4.42 -0.55
CA TYR A 46 1.98 -3.21 -1.01
C TYR A 46 2.75 -2.48 0.09
N ILE A 47 2.76 -3.00 1.32
CA ILE A 47 3.65 -2.55 2.37
C ILE A 47 5.09 -2.81 1.93
N ILE A 48 5.88 -1.74 1.90
CA ILE A 48 7.30 -1.76 1.59
C ILE A 48 8.07 -1.36 2.84
N ASN A 49 9.31 -1.82 2.97
CA ASN A 49 10.17 -1.48 4.11
C ASN A 49 11.15 -0.37 3.73
N PHE A 50 10.65 0.70 3.08
CA PHE A 50 11.50 1.82 2.69
C PHE A 50 11.85 2.65 3.93
N ARG A 51 13.14 2.66 4.27
CA ARG A 51 13.69 3.26 5.49
C ARG A 51 14.02 4.72 5.28
N SER A 52 13.52 5.57 6.18
CA SER A 52 13.94 6.96 6.29
C SER A 52 15.32 7.05 6.96
N PRO A 53 16.29 7.76 6.36
CA PRO A 53 17.57 8.06 7.01
C PRO A 53 17.43 8.95 8.25
N THR A 54 16.30 9.63 8.42
CA THR A 54 16.04 10.57 9.53
C THR A 54 15.16 9.95 10.63
N ALA A 55 14.89 8.65 10.58
CA ALA A 55 14.10 7.97 11.60
C ALA A 55 14.81 7.99 12.96
N ILE A 56 14.11 8.41 14.01
CA ILE A 56 14.64 8.48 15.38
C ILE A 56 14.83 7.08 15.95
N ASN A 57 13.83 6.24 15.73
CA ASN A 57 13.85 4.84 16.12
C ASN A 57 13.11 4.02 15.06
N SER A 58 13.31 2.71 15.11
CA SER A 58 12.55 1.80 14.28
C SER A 58 12.50 0.40 14.87
N ARG A 59 11.49 -0.37 14.47
CA ARG A 59 11.30 -1.75 14.88
C ARG A 59 10.58 -2.55 13.81
N ASN A 60 10.83 -3.85 13.81
CA ASN A 60 10.05 -4.79 13.01
C ASN A 60 8.84 -5.24 13.82
N GLN A 61 7.67 -5.28 13.18
CA GLN A 61 6.44 -5.79 13.77
C GLN A 61 5.74 -6.78 12.84
N THR A 62 4.94 -7.67 13.42
CA THR A 62 3.99 -8.50 12.67
C THR A 62 2.65 -7.78 12.67
N ILE A 63 2.30 -7.14 11.55
CA ILE A 63 1.06 -6.36 11.38
C ILE A 63 0.51 -6.58 9.98
N PHE A 64 -0.81 -6.45 9.83
CA PHE A 64 -1.52 -6.69 8.56
C PHE A 64 -1.23 -8.07 7.94
N GLY A 65 -1.11 -9.10 8.78
CA GLY A 65 -0.76 -10.46 8.35
C GLY A 65 0.69 -10.64 7.83
N LEU A 66 1.49 -9.56 7.78
CA LEU A 66 2.87 -9.61 7.32
C LEU A 66 3.85 -9.67 8.47
N GLN A 67 4.91 -10.44 8.29
CA GLN A 67 6.06 -10.47 9.19
C GLN A 67 7.08 -9.40 8.80
N GLN A 68 7.83 -8.89 9.77
CA GLN A 68 8.91 -7.94 9.56
C GLN A 68 8.50 -6.65 8.84
N VAL A 69 7.29 -6.14 9.12
CA VAL A 69 6.91 -4.79 8.68
C VAL A 69 7.72 -3.78 9.47
N PHE A 70 8.39 -2.89 8.76
CA PHE A 70 9.28 -1.89 9.33
C PHE A 70 8.49 -0.65 9.75
N VAL A 71 8.32 -0.51 11.06
CA VAL A 71 7.69 0.66 11.66
C VAL A 71 8.79 1.62 12.12
N GLN A 72 8.68 2.88 11.73
CA GLN A 72 9.68 3.92 11.99
C GLN A 72 9.06 5.17 12.61
N SER A 73 9.69 5.70 13.67
CA SER A 73 9.31 6.96 14.30
C SER A 73 9.95 8.13 13.56
N LEU A 74 9.12 8.92 12.89
CA LEU A 74 9.52 10.13 12.18
C LEU A 74 9.08 11.36 12.98
N GLU A 75 9.93 12.36 13.08
CA GLU A 75 9.66 13.60 13.83
C GLU A 75 9.62 14.78 12.87
N ASN A 76 8.57 15.59 12.97
CA ASN A 76 8.46 16.80 12.16
C ASN A 76 9.23 17.98 12.81
N PRO A 77 9.38 19.13 12.11
CA PRO A 77 10.06 20.30 12.67
C PRO A 77 9.44 20.89 13.95
N LEU A 78 8.21 20.51 14.29
CA LEU A 78 7.53 20.89 15.52
C LEU A 78 7.72 19.87 16.65
N HIS A 79 8.65 18.92 16.49
CA HIS A 79 8.95 17.84 17.43
C HIS A 79 7.78 16.87 17.69
N ILE A 80 6.82 16.80 16.77
CA ILE A 80 5.72 15.83 16.82
C ILE A 80 6.19 14.55 16.14
N ARG A 81 6.04 13.43 16.85
CA ARG A 81 6.46 12.09 16.40
C ARG A 81 5.30 11.30 15.81
N PHE A 82 5.59 10.58 14.75
CA PHE A 82 4.65 9.71 14.05
C PHE A 82 5.27 8.33 13.86
N GLU A 83 4.57 7.32 14.34
CA GLU A 83 4.86 5.93 14.02
C GLU A 83 4.31 5.63 12.62
N THR A 84 5.19 5.31 11.67
CA THR A 84 4.80 5.16 10.27
C THR A 84 5.24 3.85 9.66
N ILE A 85 4.48 3.39 8.68
CA ILE A 85 4.86 2.34 7.73
C ILE A 85 4.94 2.94 6.32
N THR A 86 5.70 2.33 5.42
CA THR A 86 5.72 2.73 4.02
C THR A 86 4.91 1.77 3.15
N VAL A 87 4.17 2.31 2.17
CA VAL A 87 3.40 1.54 1.19
C VAL A 87 3.66 2.09 -0.20
N SER A 88 3.76 1.22 -1.21
CA SER A 88 4.04 1.64 -2.59
C SER A 88 2.83 2.32 -3.24
N THR A 89 1.62 1.85 -2.95
CA THR A 89 0.37 2.42 -3.48
C THR A 89 -0.66 2.55 -2.38
N ALA A 90 -1.39 3.66 -2.34
CA ALA A 90 -2.50 3.85 -1.40
C ALA A 90 -3.59 4.76 -1.99
N HIS A 91 -4.84 4.50 -1.63
CA HIS A 91 -5.96 5.41 -1.85
C HIS A 91 -5.98 6.51 -0.79
N CYS A 92 -5.20 7.56 -1.01
CA CYS A 92 -5.26 8.76 -0.21
C CYS A 92 -5.10 10.02 -1.08
N ILE A 93 -5.76 11.10 -0.71
CA ILE A 93 -5.80 12.35 -1.49
C ILE A 93 -4.77 13.32 -0.95
N GLY A 94 -3.88 13.79 -1.82
CA GLY A 94 -2.88 14.80 -1.49
C GLY A 94 -3.49 16.18 -1.26
N LYS A 95 -2.91 16.94 -0.33
CA LYS A 95 -3.31 18.31 -0.02
C LYS A 95 -2.14 19.27 -0.20
N GLY A 96 -2.37 20.38 -0.91
CA GLY A 96 -1.36 21.40 -1.18
C GLY A 96 -0.37 21.03 -2.28
N ASP A 97 0.72 21.79 -2.36
CA ASP A 97 1.81 21.66 -3.34
C ASP A 97 2.97 20.82 -2.82
N TRP A 98 3.77 20.24 -3.74
CA TRP A 98 4.85 19.33 -3.38
C TRP A 98 5.92 20.12 -2.66
N GLN A 99 6.31 19.65 -1.47
CA GLN A 99 7.30 20.30 -0.63
C GLN A 99 8.57 19.46 -0.57
N SER A 100 9.73 20.06 -0.76
CA SER A 100 11.03 19.39 -0.55
C SER A 100 11.58 19.59 0.86
N ASP A 101 11.16 20.66 1.53
CA ASP A 101 11.70 21.05 2.83
C ASP A 101 11.32 20.04 3.91
N TYR A 102 12.26 19.76 4.81
CA TYR A 102 12.07 18.85 5.94
C TYR A 102 11.59 17.43 5.55
N SER A 103 11.89 16.99 4.33
CA SER A 103 11.57 15.63 3.90
C SER A 103 12.30 14.60 4.77
N TRP A 104 11.57 13.61 5.26
CA TRP A 104 12.16 12.45 5.95
C TRP A 104 12.89 11.49 5.00
N PHE A 105 12.71 11.65 3.69
CA PHE A 105 13.30 10.81 2.65
C PHE A 105 14.09 11.69 1.68
N PRO A 106 15.41 11.84 1.86
CA PRO A 106 16.25 12.62 0.97
C PRO A 106 16.08 12.20 -0.50
N GLY A 107 15.94 13.18 -1.39
CA GLY A 107 15.66 12.93 -2.82
C GLY A 107 14.16 12.87 -3.18
N TYR A 108 13.26 13.04 -2.21
CA TYR A 108 11.82 13.07 -2.43
C TYR A 108 11.18 14.37 -1.94
N SER A 109 10.24 14.88 -2.72
CA SER A 109 9.22 15.84 -2.27
C SER A 109 8.07 15.10 -1.60
N TRP A 110 7.32 15.80 -0.75
CA TRP A 110 6.17 15.25 -0.04
C TRP A 110 4.94 16.16 -0.07
N LYS A 111 3.78 15.55 0.17
CA LYS A 111 2.52 16.24 0.48
C LYS A 111 1.77 15.51 1.58
N PRO A 112 1.04 16.22 2.47
CA PRO A 112 0.08 15.59 3.36
C PRO A 112 -0.97 14.81 2.56
N CYS A 113 -1.39 13.67 3.11
CA CYS A 113 -2.38 12.80 2.51
C CYS A 113 -3.54 12.53 3.46
N VAL A 114 -4.76 12.63 2.94
CA VAL A 114 -5.99 12.40 3.70
C VAL A 114 -6.83 11.27 3.12
N CYS A 115 -7.62 10.62 3.96
CA CYS A 115 -8.60 9.63 3.52
C CYS A 115 -9.61 10.28 2.55
N ALA A 116 -9.81 9.65 1.39
CA ALA A 116 -10.76 10.13 0.39
C ALA A 116 -12.21 10.15 0.90
N ARG A 117 -12.55 9.27 1.84
CA ARG A 117 -13.92 9.12 2.38
C ARG A 117 -14.21 10.06 3.55
N CYS A 118 -13.34 10.10 4.56
CA CYS A 118 -13.61 10.86 5.79
C CYS A 118 -12.73 12.10 5.98
N GLY A 119 -11.79 12.38 5.09
CA GLY A 119 -10.91 13.55 5.16
C GLY A 119 -9.87 13.52 6.29
N ARG A 120 -9.80 12.44 7.08
CA ARG A 120 -8.80 12.33 8.15
C ARG A 120 -7.39 12.23 7.57
N HIS A 121 -6.44 12.92 8.19
CA HIS A 121 -5.02 12.79 7.87
C HIS A 121 -4.54 11.36 8.09
N LEU A 122 -3.99 10.74 7.04
CA LEU A 122 -3.48 9.37 7.06
C LEU A 122 -1.96 9.33 7.12
N GLY A 123 -1.28 10.38 6.65
CA GLY A 123 0.17 10.44 6.56
C GLY A 123 0.59 11.30 5.37
N TRP A 124 1.65 10.92 4.68
CA TRP A 124 2.24 11.70 3.59
C TRP A 124 2.48 10.83 2.37
N MET A 125 2.40 11.45 1.19
CA MET A 125 2.85 10.87 -0.06
C MET A 125 4.20 11.46 -0.45
N PHE A 126 5.04 10.68 -1.10
CA PHE A 126 6.40 11.02 -1.51
C PHE A 126 6.60 10.76 -3.00
N GLU A 127 7.25 11.70 -3.67
CA GLU A 127 7.57 11.63 -5.10
C GLU A 127 9.02 12.06 -5.31
N PRO A 128 9.80 11.38 -6.19
CA PRO A 128 11.15 11.83 -6.52
C PRO A 128 11.18 13.29 -6.98
N LEU A 129 12.22 14.03 -6.55
CA LEU A 129 12.36 15.45 -6.90
C LEU A 129 12.34 15.71 -8.42
N SER A 130 12.82 14.75 -9.24
CA SER A 130 12.86 14.84 -10.70
C SER A 130 11.49 14.79 -11.37
N SER A 131 10.47 14.24 -10.71
CA SER A 131 9.14 13.99 -11.26
C SER A 131 8.00 14.67 -10.49
N ALA A 132 8.31 15.29 -9.35
CA ALA A 132 7.38 16.11 -8.57
C ALA A 132 7.05 17.42 -9.32
N ASN A 133 5.77 17.60 -9.67
CA ASN A 133 5.29 18.82 -10.32
C ASN A 133 3.83 19.13 -9.89
N ILE A 134 3.36 20.34 -10.18
CA ILE A 134 2.05 20.82 -9.72
C ILE A 134 0.86 20.01 -10.27
N GLU A 135 0.99 19.48 -11.49
CA GLU A 135 -0.05 18.66 -12.15
C GLU A 135 -0.14 17.25 -11.56
N ARG A 136 0.91 16.80 -10.86
CA ARG A 136 0.96 15.48 -10.25
C ARG A 136 0.15 15.44 -8.95
N ILE A 137 -0.99 14.76 -9.02
CA ILE A 137 -1.91 14.57 -7.89
C ILE A 137 -1.53 13.35 -7.03
N TYR A 138 -1.02 12.29 -7.68
CA TYR A 138 -0.59 11.05 -7.02
C TYR A 138 0.89 10.75 -7.33
N PRO A 139 1.62 10.08 -6.43
CA PRO A 139 2.96 9.57 -6.72
C PRO A 139 3.00 8.70 -7.97
N SER A 140 4.12 8.72 -8.67
CA SER A 140 4.42 7.79 -9.75
C SER A 140 4.78 6.39 -9.20
N SER A 141 5.17 5.47 -10.08
CA SER A 141 5.67 4.14 -9.67
C SER A 141 6.95 4.20 -8.83
N ASP A 142 7.70 5.30 -8.94
CA ASP A 142 8.93 5.53 -8.17
C ASP A 142 8.64 6.27 -6.86
N GLY A 143 7.40 6.72 -6.66
CA GLY A 143 6.92 7.31 -5.43
C GLY A 143 6.29 6.29 -4.48
N PHE A 144 5.92 6.74 -3.29
CA PHE A 144 5.36 5.90 -2.23
C PHE A 144 4.64 6.75 -1.19
N TYR A 145 4.14 6.12 -0.13
CA TYR A 145 3.45 6.79 0.96
C TYR A 145 4.05 6.38 2.31
N ALA A 146 4.12 7.29 3.26
CA ALA A 146 4.38 6.99 4.68
C ALA A 146 3.09 7.23 5.47
N LEU A 147 2.45 6.16 5.92
CA LEU A 147 1.16 6.20 6.59
C LEU A 147 1.33 6.05 8.11
N ILE A 148 0.61 6.85 8.87
CA ILE A 148 0.60 6.87 10.34
C ILE A 148 -0.11 5.61 10.83
N LEU A 149 0.59 4.74 11.53
CA LEU A 149 0.12 3.41 11.93
C LEU A 149 -1.19 3.48 12.73
N ASP A 150 -1.31 4.44 13.65
CA ASP A 150 -2.51 4.63 14.48
C ASP A 150 -3.76 5.02 13.69
N ASN A 151 -3.62 5.50 12.45
CA ASN A 151 -4.74 5.82 11.58
C ASN A 151 -5.17 4.65 10.68
N LEU A 152 -4.51 3.49 10.82
CA LEU A 152 -4.72 2.30 10.01
C LEU A 152 -5.31 1.17 10.88
N ILE A 153 -6.06 0.27 10.24
CA ILE A 153 -6.59 -0.96 10.84
C ILE A 153 -6.60 -2.09 9.80
N SER A 154 -6.36 -3.31 10.25
CA SER A 154 -6.44 -4.51 9.41
C SER A 154 -7.91 -4.85 9.12
N GLU A 155 -8.20 -5.26 7.89
CA GLU A 155 -9.51 -5.78 7.51
C GLU A 155 -9.83 -7.04 8.32
N PHE A 156 -8.90 -8.00 8.40
CA PHE A 156 -9.12 -9.21 9.21
C PHE A 156 -9.39 -8.91 10.68
N TYR A 157 -8.65 -7.95 11.25
CA TYR A 157 -8.90 -7.53 12.61
C TYR A 157 -10.27 -6.85 12.74
N SER A 158 -10.63 -5.95 11.83
CA SER A 158 -11.94 -5.29 11.79
C SER A 158 -13.08 -6.31 11.73
N ASP A 159 -12.97 -7.31 10.86
CA ASP A 159 -13.96 -8.37 10.71
C ASP A 159 -14.08 -9.25 11.95
N SER A 160 -12.97 -9.49 12.66
CA SER A 160 -12.97 -10.27 13.91
C SER A 160 -13.76 -9.60 15.05
N LEU A 161 -13.97 -8.28 14.98
CA LEU A 161 -14.76 -7.53 15.94
C LEU A 161 -16.27 -7.63 15.68
N LEU A 162 -16.68 -8.14 14.50
CA LEU A 162 -18.08 -8.28 14.13
C LEU A 162 -18.68 -9.56 14.73
N ILE A 163 -19.70 -9.41 15.58
CA ILE A 163 -20.47 -10.55 16.08
C ILE A 163 -21.39 -11.05 14.97
N LYS A 164 -21.16 -12.29 14.50
CA LYS A 164 -22.10 -12.96 13.58
C LYS A 164 -23.24 -13.61 14.39
N PRO A 165 -24.51 -13.21 14.19
CA PRO A 165 -25.62 -13.85 14.88
C PRO A 165 -25.70 -15.33 14.50
N LYS A 166 -25.79 -16.23 15.49
CA LYS A 166 -26.12 -17.64 15.25
C LYS A 166 -27.58 -17.74 14.84
N VAL A 167 -27.83 -17.85 13.54
CA VAL A 167 -29.16 -18.20 13.03
C VAL A 167 -29.47 -19.63 13.45
N THR A 168 -30.36 -19.79 14.42
CA THR A 168 -30.91 -21.10 14.80
C THR A 168 -32.19 -21.29 14.03
N PHE A 169 -32.19 -22.21 13.06
CA PHE A 169 -33.41 -22.65 12.41
C PHE A 169 -34.17 -23.55 13.40
N ARG A 170 -35.41 -23.17 13.71
CA ARG A 170 -36.38 -23.97 14.45
C ARG A 170 -37.31 -24.68 13.49
#